data_AF-A0A446BJM6-F1
#
_entry.id   AF-A0A446BJM6-F1
#
_cell.length_a   1.000
_cell.length_b   1.000
_cell.length_c   1.000
_cell.angle_alpha   90.00
_cell.angle_beta   90.00
_cell.angle_gamma   90.00
#
_symmetry.space_group_name_H-M   'P 1'
#
loop_
_entity.id
_entity.type
_entity.pdbx_description
1 polymer ?
#
loop_
_entity_poly.entity_id
_entity_poly.type
_entity_poly.pdbx_seq_one_letter_code
_entity_poly.pdbx_strand_id
1 'polypeptide(L)'
;MAPINPDLQSTQEDIKNVIQDLFQILAQVANYDSTSRPSREALAQDIIALSSSLAQTHRAATLLGPARADKAVPEPLVQYVENGRNPDIYTREFVELVRRMNQLARGKMHAFRAFRDVLAAEIARQMPEVAADVRRVLEGTGGGGSNDGGGGGEQEGAAAGGGGGGGGGVEVVQKQQQQQ
;
A
#
# COMPACT_ATOMS: atom_id res chain seq x y z
N MET A 1 4.99 10.06 8.25
CA MET A 1 4.17 9.05 8.96
C MET A 1 2.92 9.78 9.43
N ALA A 2 1.72 9.36 9.01
CA ALA A 2 0.48 9.96 9.50
C ALA A 2 0.34 9.68 11.02
N PRO A 3 -0.26 10.59 11.80
CA PRO A 3 -0.43 10.39 13.24
C PRO A 3 -1.32 9.17 13.50
N ILE A 4 -0.84 8.28 14.37
CA ILE A 4 -1.59 7.10 14.81
C ILE A 4 -2.69 7.57 15.75
N ASN A 5 -3.95 7.30 15.39
CA ASN A 5 -5.09 7.67 16.23
C ASN A 5 -5.05 6.84 17.53
N PRO A 6 -5.03 7.46 18.73
CA PRO A 6 -5.00 6.74 20.00
C PRO A 6 -6.18 5.76 20.15
N ASP A 7 -7.34 6.07 19.56
CA ASP A 7 -8.53 5.20 19.58
C ASP A 7 -8.31 3.89 18.79
N LEU A 8 -7.42 3.89 17.79
CA LEU A 8 -7.06 2.69 17.02
C LEU A 8 -6.10 1.79 17.80
N GLN A 9 -5.21 2.36 18.62
CA GLN A 9 -4.29 1.59 19.45
C GLN A 9 -5.04 0.82 20.53
N SER A 10 -5.98 1.47 21.22
CA SER A 10 -6.81 0.79 22.22
C SER A 10 -7.63 -0.34 21.61
N THR A 11 -8.22 -0.13 20.44
CA THR A 11 -8.99 -1.17 19.73
C THR A 11 -8.09 -2.33 19.29
N GLN A 12 -6.85 -2.05 18.87
CA GLN A 12 -5.87 -3.08 18.54
C GLN A 12 -5.45 -3.90 19.77
N GLU A 13 -5.26 -3.25 20.91
CA GLU A 13 -4.99 -3.93 22.18
C GLU A 13 -6.15 -4.81 22.62
N ASP A 14 -7.39 -4.32 22.48
CA ASP A 14 -8.61 -5.10 22.77
C ASP A 14 -8.70 -6.37 21.89
N ILE A 15 -8.41 -6.25 20.58
CA ILE A 15 -8.37 -7.42 19.67
C ILE A 15 -7.29 -8.42 20.10
N LYS A 16 -6.10 -7.93 20.50
CA LYS A 16 -5.02 -8.80 20.98
C LYS A 16 -5.43 -9.56 22.24
N ASN A 17 -6.12 -8.91 23.17
CA ASN A 17 -6.63 -9.53 24.40
C ASN A 17 -7.65 -10.63 24.07
N VAL A 18 -8.59 -10.38 23.15
CA VAL A 18 -9.56 -11.40 22.69
C VAL A 18 -8.86 -12.62 22.09
N ILE A 19 -7.83 -12.42 21.26
CA ILE A 19 -7.04 -13.53 20.69
C ILE A 19 -6.35 -14.33 21.80
N GLN A 20 -5.81 -13.64 22.81
CA GLN A 20 -5.15 -14.28 23.94
C GLN A 20 -6.12 -15.09 24.81
N ASP A 21 -7.31 -14.56 25.07
CA ASP A 21 -8.41 -15.27 25.76
C ASP A 21 -8.78 -16.56 25.01
N LEU A 22 -8.89 -16.51 23.68
CA LEU A 22 -9.16 -17.68 22.84
C LEU A 22 -8.07 -18.75 22.94
N PHE A 23 -6.79 -18.36 22.92
CA PHE A 23 -5.68 -19.30 23.09
C PHE A 23 -5.68 -19.94 24.49
N GLN A 24 -5.99 -19.16 25.51
CA GLN A 24 -6.05 -19.64 26.89
C GLN A 24 -7.18 -20.65 27.09
N ILE A 25 -8.37 -20.37 26.55
CA ILE A 25 -9.50 -21.31 26.53
C ILE A 25 -9.13 -22.59 25.77
N LEU A 26 -8.50 -22.47 24.59
CA LEU A 26 -8.07 -23.65 23.81
C LEU A 26 -7.10 -24.54 24.60
N ALA A 27 -6.14 -23.94 25.30
CA ALA A 27 -5.19 -24.68 26.13
C ALA A 27 -5.86 -25.36 27.34
N GLN A 28 -6.86 -24.72 27.96
CA GLN A 28 -7.62 -25.31 29.06
C GLN A 28 -8.52 -26.47 28.59
N VAL A 29 -9.18 -26.32 27.44
CA VAL A 29 -10.03 -27.36 26.85
C VAL A 29 -9.20 -28.57 26.43
N ALA A 30 -8.02 -28.36 25.86
CA ALA A 30 -7.10 -29.45 25.49
C ALA A 30 -6.63 -30.27 26.70
N ASN A 31 -6.57 -29.67 27.90
CA ASN A 31 -6.11 -30.29 29.14
C ASN A 31 -7.25 -30.56 30.15
N TYR A 32 -8.50 -30.57 29.68
CA TYR A 32 -9.68 -30.51 30.55
C TYR A 32 -9.84 -31.74 31.48
N ASP A 33 -9.38 -32.92 31.06
CA ASP A 33 -9.51 -34.19 31.79
C ASP A 33 -8.21 -34.65 32.48
N SER A 34 -7.07 -34.05 32.13
CA SER A 34 -5.77 -34.43 32.71
C SER A 34 -5.57 -33.93 34.14
N THR A 35 -6.43 -33.01 34.62
CA THR A 35 -6.32 -32.37 35.92
C THR A 35 -7.64 -32.50 36.68
N SER A 36 -7.67 -33.33 37.72
CA SER A 36 -8.86 -33.66 38.50
C SER A 36 -9.37 -32.48 39.37
N ARG A 37 -10.19 -31.58 38.76
CA ARG A 37 -10.89 -30.37 39.30
C ARG A 37 -9.98 -29.13 39.53
N PRO A 38 -10.47 -27.86 39.49
CA PRO A 38 -11.78 -27.30 39.16
C PRO A 38 -11.77 -26.59 37.78
N SER A 39 -11.53 -27.33 36.70
CA SER A 39 -11.44 -26.78 35.33
C SER A 39 -12.77 -26.22 34.81
N ARG A 40 -13.90 -26.74 35.28
CA ARG A 40 -15.23 -26.38 34.78
C ARG A 40 -15.66 -24.96 35.16
N GLU A 41 -15.58 -24.59 36.43
CA GLU A 41 -15.93 -23.24 36.89
C GLU A 41 -14.98 -22.18 36.31
N ALA A 42 -13.68 -22.47 36.21
CA ALA A 42 -12.70 -21.57 35.59
C ALA A 42 -13.01 -21.36 34.10
N LEU A 43 -13.23 -22.43 33.35
CA LEU A 43 -13.61 -22.37 31.93
C LEU A 43 -14.91 -21.60 31.72
N ALA A 44 -15.91 -21.78 32.60
CA ALA A 44 -17.16 -21.03 32.53
C ALA A 44 -16.94 -19.53 32.73
N GLN A 45 -16.07 -19.12 33.66
CA GLN A 45 -15.72 -17.71 33.85
C GLN A 45 -14.97 -17.14 32.65
N ASP A 46 -14.03 -17.89 32.08
CA ASP A 46 -13.25 -17.45 30.92
C ASP A 46 -14.13 -17.27 29.68
N ILE A 47 -15.13 -18.13 29.47
CA ILE A 47 -16.11 -17.98 28.38
C ILE A 47 -16.98 -16.72 28.58
N ILE A 48 -17.40 -16.44 29.82
CA ILE A 48 -18.19 -15.23 30.14
C ILE A 48 -17.33 -13.97 29.94
N ALA A 49 -16.06 -14.01 30.34
CA ALA A 49 -15.09 -12.94 30.14
C ALA A 49 -14.85 -12.69 28.64
N LEU A 50 -14.62 -13.75 27.85
CA LEU A 50 -14.48 -13.67 26.40
C LEU A 50 -15.71 -13.03 25.73
N SER A 51 -16.92 -13.45 26.12
CA SER A 51 -18.16 -12.87 25.59
C SER A 51 -18.26 -11.36 25.89
N SER A 52 -17.87 -10.95 27.08
CA SER A 52 -17.88 -9.55 27.50
C SER A 52 -16.83 -8.74 26.74
N SER A 53 -15.62 -9.28 26.60
CA SER A 53 -14.50 -8.71 25.83
C SER A 53 -14.88 -8.51 24.36
N LEU A 54 -15.46 -9.53 23.72
CA LEU A 54 -15.87 -9.47 22.31
C LEU A 54 -17.00 -8.45 22.08
N ALA A 55 -17.95 -8.35 23.02
CA ALA A 55 -18.99 -7.31 22.98
C ALA A 55 -18.42 -5.90 23.17
N GLN A 56 -17.41 -5.74 24.03
CA GLN A 56 -16.72 -4.47 24.23
C GLN A 56 -15.93 -4.06 22.98
N THR A 57 -15.16 -4.98 22.40
CA THR A 57 -14.40 -4.74 21.16
C THR A 57 -15.33 -4.40 20.00
N HIS A 58 -16.47 -5.09 19.86
CA HIS A 58 -17.46 -4.76 18.83
C HIS A 58 -18.06 -3.36 19.00
N ARG A 59 -18.39 -2.97 20.24
CA ARG A 59 -18.86 -1.60 20.53
C ARG A 59 -17.76 -0.57 20.25
N ALA A 60 -16.54 -0.81 20.70
CA ALA A 60 -15.40 0.07 20.42
C ALA A 60 -15.23 0.25 18.91
N ALA A 61 -15.13 -0.85 18.16
CA ALA A 61 -15.00 -0.82 16.69
C ALA A 61 -16.17 -0.11 15.98
N THR A 62 -17.40 -0.23 16.49
CA THR A 62 -18.58 0.44 15.92
C THR A 62 -18.58 1.95 16.24
N LEU A 63 -18.10 2.34 17.43
CA LEU A 63 -17.90 3.73 17.82
C LEU A 63 -16.76 4.40 17.04
N LEU A 64 -15.82 3.62 16.51
CA LEU A 64 -14.84 4.05 15.51
C LEU A 64 -15.46 4.31 14.12
N GLY A 65 -16.79 4.21 13.95
CA GLY A 65 -17.53 4.49 12.72
C GLY A 65 -17.23 5.86 12.06
N PRO A 66 -17.79 6.13 10.87
CA PRO A 66 -17.13 6.70 9.67
C PRO A 66 -16.71 8.19 9.71
N ALA A 67 -16.46 8.76 10.90
CA ALA A 67 -16.14 10.17 11.10
C ALA A 67 -14.70 10.45 11.54
N ARG A 68 -13.86 9.43 11.76
CA ARG A 68 -12.43 9.62 12.14
C ARG A 68 -11.42 8.73 11.42
N ALA A 69 -11.89 7.79 10.61
CA ALA A 69 -11.09 7.13 9.59
C ALA A 69 -11.64 7.62 8.24
N ASP A 70 -11.08 8.71 7.71
CA ASP A 70 -11.67 9.49 6.61
C ASP A 70 -11.77 8.73 5.27
N LYS A 71 -11.51 7.43 5.23
CA LYS A 71 -11.62 6.57 4.05
C LYS A 71 -12.10 5.17 4.45
N ALA A 72 -13.21 4.74 3.84
CA ALA A 72 -13.66 3.36 3.90
C ALA A 72 -12.55 2.43 3.38
N VAL A 73 -12.40 1.25 4.01
CA VAL A 73 -11.49 0.20 3.55
C VAL A 73 -11.96 -0.27 2.17
N PRO A 74 -11.11 -0.23 1.13
CA PRO A 74 -11.46 -0.76 -0.18
C PRO A 74 -11.86 -2.23 -0.12
N GLU A 75 -12.96 -2.61 -0.79
CA GLU A 75 -13.41 -4.01 -0.90
C GLU A 75 -12.30 -4.98 -1.36
N PRO A 76 -11.43 -4.64 -2.34
CA PRO A 76 -10.35 -5.54 -2.72
C PRO A 76 -9.35 -5.83 -1.60
N LEU A 77 -9.16 -4.90 -0.65
CA LEU A 77 -8.28 -5.14 0.51
C LEU A 77 -8.87 -6.18 1.46
N VAL A 78 -10.20 -6.23 1.60
CA VAL A 78 -10.88 -7.25 2.42
C VAL A 78 -10.56 -8.64 1.87
N GLN A 79 -10.68 -8.82 0.55
CA GLN A 79 -10.34 -10.10 -0.11
C GLN A 79 -8.88 -10.50 0.06
N TYR A 80 -7.95 -9.55 0.14
CA TYR A 80 -6.54 -9.88 0.41
C TYR A 80 -6.38 -10.51 1.81
N VAL A 81 -7.04 -9.93 2.82
CA VAL A 81 -7.02 -10.43 4.20
C VAL A 81 -7.71 -11.79 4.30
N GLU A 82 -8.88 -11.96 3.67
CA GLU A 82 -9.63 -13.23 3.67
C GLU A 82 -8.82 -14.38 3.04
N ASN A 83 -8.03 -14.09 2.00
CA ASN A 83 -7.16 -15.06 1.34
C ASN A 83 -5.80 -15.26 2.04
N GLY A 84 -5.55 -14.59 3.17
CA GLY A 84 -4.27 -14.65 3.89
C GLY A 84 -3.10 -13.97 3.17
N ARG A 85 -3.38 -13.09 2.20
CA ARG A 85 -2.37 -12.30 1.48
C ARG A 85 -2.08 -11.00 2.22
N ASN A 86 -0.82 -10.58 2.23
CA ASN A 86 -0.43 -9.32 2.86
C ASN A 86 -1.16 -8.13 2.19
N PRO A 87 -1.98 -7.33 2.93
CA PRO A 87 -2.69 -6.18 2.39
C PRO A 87 -1.77 -5.07 1.83
N ASP A 88 -0.50 -5.01 2.26
CA ASP A 88 0.49 -4.06 1.72
C ASP A 88 0.78 -4.27 0.23
N ILE A 89 0.53 -5.48 -0.27
CA ILE A 89 0.73 -5.76 -1.70
C ILE A 89 -0.31 -5.02 -2.53
N TYR A 90 -1.57 -4.93 -2.07
CA TYR A 90 -2.59 -4.14 -2.77
C TYR A 90 -2.22 -2.66 -2.84
N THR A 91 -1.73 -2.08 -1.74
CA THR A 91 -1.36 -0.65 -1.73
C THR A 91 -0.18 -0.38 -2.65
N ARG A 92 0.80 -1.29 -2.69
CA ARG A 92 1.90 -1.25 -3.67
C ARG A 92 1.39 -1.33 -5.11
N GLU A 93 0.58 -2.33 -5.43
CA GLU A 93 0.00 -2.52 -6.77
C GLU A 93 -0.83 -1.31 -7.19
N PHE A 94 -1.57 -0.71 -6.26
CA PHE A 94 -2.35 0.50 -6.50
C PHE A 94 -1.47 1.68 -6.90
N VAL A 95 -0.37 1.92 -6.18
CA VAL A 95 0.57 3.00 -6.51
C VAL A 95 1.25 2.75 -7.87
N GLU A 96 1.65 1.50 -8.14
CA GLU A 96 2.23 1.11 -9.43
C GLU A 96 1.25 1.33 -10.59
N LEU A 97 -0.03 0.98 -10.39
CA LEU A 97 -1.10 1.21 -11.35
C LEU A 97 -1.31 2.71 -11.60
N VAL A 98 -1.43 3.51 -10.53
CA VAL A 98 -1.60 4.98 -10.63
C VAL A 98 -0.44 5.61 -11.37
N ARG A 99 0.81 5.19 -11.10
CA ARG A 99 1.99 5.65 -11.83
C ARG A 99 1.90 5.32 -13.32
N ARG A 100 1.59 4.06 -13.65
CA ARG A 100 1.44 3.59 -15.05
C ARG A 100 0.36 4.37 -15.79
N MET A 101 -0.81 4.55 -15.16
CA MET A 101 -1.92 5.31 -15.74
C MET A 101 -1.56 6.78 -15.97
N ASN A 102 -0.87 7.41 -15.03
CA ASN A 102 -0.40 8.79 -15.19
C ASN A 102 0.59 8.95 -16.34
N GLN A 103 1.55 8.02 -16.47
CA GLN A 103 2.51 8.01 -17.57
C GLN A 103 1.79 7.80 -18.91
N LEU A 104 0.86 6.85 -18.97
CA LEU A 104 0.08 6.57 -20.17
C LEU A 104 -0.78 7.77 -20.58
N ALA A 105 -1.47 8.41 -19.63
CA ALA A 105 -2.27 9.61 -19.89
C ALA A 105 -1.40 10.76 -20.42
N ARG A 106 -0.23 10.99 -19.80
CA ARG A 106 0.76 11.96 -20.28
C ARG A 106 1.23 11.64 -21.70
N GLY A 107 1.61 10.40 -21.98
CA GLY A 107 2.02 9.96 -23.31
C GLY A 107 0.94 10.19 -24.36
N LYS A 108 -0.32 9.87 -24.05
CA LYS A 108 -1.46 10.17 -24.94
C LYS A 108 -1.61 11.66 -25.19
N MET A 109 -1.53 12.50 -24.15
CA MET A 109 -1.60 13.96 -24.32
C MET A 109 -0.49 14.48 -25.24
N HIS A 110 0.75 13.99 -25.10
CA HIS A 110 1.85 14.37 -25.99
C HIS A 110 1.62 13.91 -27.43
N ALA A 111 1.16 12.67 -27.63
CA ALA A 111 0.86 12.15 -28.97
C ALA A 111 -0.26 12.95 -29.66
N PHE A 112 -1.33 13.30 -28.94
CA PHE A 112 -2.41 14.11 -29.50
C PHE A 112 -1.97 15.55 -29.82
N ARG A 113 -1.09 16.15 -29.01
CA ARG A 113 -0.50 17.46 -29.32
C ARG A 113 0.35 17.40 -30.59
N ALA A 114 1.25 16.42 -30.69
CA ALA A 114 2.07 16.22 -31.89
C ALA A 114 1.20 15.97 -33.14
N PHE A 115 0.17 15.13 -33.03
CA PHE A 115 -0.77 14.87 -34.12
C PHE A 115 -1.52 16.14 -34.54
N ARG A 116 -2.02 16.93 -33.57
CA ARG A 116 -2.66 18.23 -33.84
C ARG A 116 -1.73 19.16 -34.60
N ASP A 117 -0.47 19.28 -34.18
CA ASP A 117 0.47 20.24 -34.78
C ASP A 117 0.84 19.84 -36.22
N VAL A 118 1.07 18.54 -36.48
CA VAL A 118 1.31 18.01 -37.83
C VAL A 118 0.09 18.20 -38.72
N LEU A 119 -1.11 17.87 -38.23
CA LEU A 119 -2.35 18.00 -38.99
C LEU A 119 -2.63 19.48 -39.33
N ALA A 120 -2.44 20.37 -38.37
CA ALA A 120 -2.64 21.81 -38.59
C ALA A 120 -1.65 22.38 -39.60
N ALA A 121 -0.39 21.95 -39.57
CA ALA A 121 0.62 22.34 -40.55
C ALA A 121 0.26 21.86 -41.97
N GLU A 122 -0.19 20.60 -42.11
CA GLU A 122 -0.56 20.06 -43.42
C GLU A 122 -1.83 20.73 -43.97
N ILE A 123 -2.83 21.00 -43.12
CA ILE A 123 -4.04 21.74 -43.51
C ILE A 123 -3.69 23.15 -44.00
N ALA A 124 -2.84 23.87 -43.25
CA ALA A 124 -2.43 25.22 -43.64
C ALA A 124 -1.63 25.24 -44.96
N ARG A 125 -0.91 24.14 -45.28
CA ARG A 125 -0.16 23.99 -46.52
C ARG A 125 -1.06 23.68 -47.73
N GLN A 126 -2.03 22.79 -47.57
CA GLN A 126 -2.90 22.35 -48.67
C GLN A 126 -4.11 23.26 -48.90
N MET A 127 -4.57 23.97 -47.86
CA MET A 127 -5.76 24.81 -47.88
C MET A 127 -5.46 26.17 -47.21
N PRO A 128 -4.79 27.10 -47.93
CA PRO A 128 -4.39 28.39 -47.38
C PRO A 128 -5.57 29.29 -46.97
N GLU A 129 -6.75 29.09 -47.55
CA GLU A 129 -7.98 29.85 -47.26
C GLU A 129 -8.48 29.66 -45.82
N VAL A 130 -8.21 28.51 -45.19
CA VAL A 130 -8.60 28.20 -43.80
C VAL A 130 -7.45 28.33 -42.80
N ALA A 131 -6.26 28.75 -43.24
CA ALA A 131 -5.07 28.80 -42.39
C ALA A 131 -5.22 29.74 -41.18
N ALA A 132 -6.00 30.81 -41.31
CA ALA A 132 -6.30 31.73 -40.22
C ALA A 132 -7.17 31.08 -39.13
N ASP A 133 -8.16 30.28 -39.53
CA ASP A 133 -9.05 29.57 -38.60
C ASP A 133 -8.31 28.44 -37.88
N VAL A 134 -7.45 27.70 -38.59
CA VAL A 134 -6.59 26.66 -37.99
C VAL A 134 -5.65 27.26 -36.94
N ARG A 135 -5.08 28.44 -37.20
CA ARG A 135 -4.23 29.16 -36.23
C ARG A 135 -5.01 29.52 -34.96
N ARG A 136 -6.23 30.02 -35.11
CA ARG A 136 -7.12 30.33 -33.98
C ARG A 136 -7.43 29.08 -33.15
N VAL A 137 -7.67 27.93 -33.80
CA VAL A 137 -7.92 26.65 -33.11
C VAL A 137 -6.67 26.15 -32.39
N LEU A 138 -5.48 26.29 -32.98
CA LEU A 138 -4.22 25.94 -32.31
C LEU A 138 -4.03 26.79 -31.05
N GLU A 139 -4.19 28.10 -31.15
CA GLU A 139 -4.09 29.01 -29.99
C GLU A 139 -5.09 28.64 -28.90
N GLY A 140 -6.36 28.37 -29.26
CA GLY A 140 -7.41 27.96 -28.32
C GLY A 140 -7.21 26.58 -27.68
N THR A 141 -6.42 25.70 -28.29
CA THR A 141 -6.13 24.35 -27.78
C THR A 141 -4.74 24.24 -27.13
N GLY A 142 -4.05 25.36 -26.93
CA GLY A 142 -2.73 25.42 -26.27
C GLY A 142 -1.55 25.07 -27.20
N GLY A 143 -1.69 25.29 -28.51
CA GLY A 143 -0.67 25.11 -29.54
C GLY A 143 0.17 26.33 -29.88
N GLY A 144 0.00 27.45 -29.17
CA GLY A 144 0.75 28.70 -29.41
C GLY A 144 2.03 28.89 -28.57
N GLY A 145 2.42 27.91 -27.75
CA GLY A 145 3.62 27.99 -26.92
C GLY A 145 4.87 27.61 -27.72
N SER A 146 5.57 28.62 -28.22
CA SER A 146 6.95 28.56 -28.71
C SER A 146 7.88 27.68 -27.87
N ASN A 147 8.58 26.75 -28.54
CA ASN A 147 9.98 26.41 -28.29
C ASN A 147 10.46 26.49 -26.83
N ASP A 148 10.00 25.60 -25.94
CA ASP A 148 10.71 25.34 -24.69
C ASP A 148 11.74 24.23 -24.91
N GLY A 149 12.88 24.64 -25.46
CA GLY A 149 14.15 23.96 -25.26
C GLY A 149 14.55 24.10 -23.79
N GLY A 150 13.86 23.40 -22.90
CA GLY A 150 14.22 23.22 -21.50
C GLY A 150 14.84 21.84 -21.32
N GLY A 151 16.16 21.75 -21.55
CA GLY A 151 16.96 20.57 -21.26
C GLY A 151 16.88 20.21 -19.77
N GLY A 152 15.95 19.34 -19.40
CA GLY A 152 16.05 18.54 -18.19
C GLY A 152 16.94 17.35 -18.50
N GLY A 153 18.25 17.52 -18.31
CA GLY A 153 19.22 16.45 -18.49
C GLY A 153 18.80 15.19 -17.74
N GLU A 154 18.65 14.11 -18.49
CA GLU A 154 18.74 12.76 -17.98
C GLU A 154 20.18 12.59 -17.45
N GLN A 155 20.42 12.98 -16.20
CA GLN A 155 21.45 12.32 -15.42
C GLN A 155 20.90 10.92 -15.11
N GLU A 156 21.37 9.96 -15.89
CA GLU A 156 21.46 8.56 -15.49
C GLU A 156 21.96 8.52 -14.04
N GLY A 157 21.04 8.18 -13.13
CA GLY A 157 21.38 7.74 -11.79
C GLY A 157 22.12 6.43 -11.90
N ALA A 158 23.42 6.52 -12.12
CA ALA A 158 24.37 5.45 -11.89
C ALA A 158 24.10 4.86 -10.50
N ALA A 159 23.92 3.54 -10.47
CA ALA A 159 23.89 2.75 -9.26
C ALA A 159 25.24 2.91 -8.53
N ALA A 160 25.32 3.87 -7.61
CA ALA A 160 26.37 3.96 -6.62
C ALA A 160 25.89 3.25 -5.35
N GLY A 161 26.11 1.94 -5.31
CA GLY A 161 26.15 1.19 -4.06
C GLY A 161 27.41 1.60 -3.30
N GLY A 162 27.23 2.43 -2.27
CA GLY A 162 28.27 2.82 -1.33
C GLY A 162 27.81 2.59 0.10
N GLY A 163 27.92 1.35 0.57
CA GLY A 163 27.96 1.03 2.00
C GLY A 163 29.43 0.94 2.42
N GLY A 164 29.89 1.91 3.21
CA GLY A 164 31.24 1.96 3.76
C GLY A 164 31.28 1.69 5.27
N GLY A 165 32.40 1.10 5.72
CA GLY A 165 32.85 0.98 7.12
C GLY A 165 32.66 -0.44 7.66
N GLY A 166 33.68 -1.31 7.70
CA GLY A 166 34.84 -1.27 8.61
C GLY A 166 34.62 -2.39 9.64
N GLY A 167 35.47 -3.39 9.89
CA GLY A 167 36.92 -3.48 9.96
C GLY A 167 37.22 -4.29 11.24
N GLY A 168 37.94 -5.41 11.12
CA GLY A 168 38.30 -6.35 12.20
C GLY A 168 37.81 -7.75 11.85
N GLY A 169 38.64 -8.75 11.54
CA GLY A 169 39.91 -9.12 12.14
C GLY A 169 39.74 -10.55 12.66
N VAL A 170 40.78 -11.39 12.52
CA VAL A 170 40.91 -12.78 12.97
C VAL A 170 40.41 -13.81 11.94
N GLU A 171 41.21 -14.51 11.13
CA GLU A 171 42.38 -15.39 11.31
C GLU A 171 41.99 -16.81 10.89
N VAL A 172 42.92 -17.45 10.21
CA VAL A 172 42.83 -18.70 9.48
C VAL A 172 42.93 -19.88 10.44
N VAL A 173 42.04 -20.88 10.38
CA VAL A 173 42.43 -22.28 10.68
C VAL A 173 41.73 -23.28 9.75
N GLN A 174 42.56 -24.23 9.33
CA GLN A 174 42.42 -25.31 8.37
C GLN A 174 41.34 -26.38 8.65
N LYS A 175 41.04 -27.08 7.55
CA LYS A 175 40.54 -28.46 7.41
C LYS A 175 41.07 -29.46 8.46
N GLN A 176 40.19 -30.31 8.98
CA GLN A 176 40.29 -31.79 9.01
C GLN A 176 38.97 -32.33 9.64
N GLN A 177 38.10 -33.03 8.91
CA GLN A 177 38.21 -34.44 8.52
C GLN A 177 38.25 -35.40 9.73
N GLN A 178 37.09 -36.04 9.96
CA GLN A 178 36.93 -37.50 10.13
C GLN A 178 37.17 -38.13 11.51
N GLN A 179 36.13 -38.83 11.97
CA GLN A 179 36.14 -40.08 12.76
C GLN A 179 36.92 -40.08 14.09
N GLN A 180 36.20 -39.98 15.20
CA GLN A 180 35.75 -41.12 16.02
C GLN A 180 34.76 -40.65 17.08
#